data_AF-B0T9C5-F1
#
_entry.id   AF-B0T9C5-F1
#
_cell.length_a   1.000
_cell.length_b   1.000
_cell.length_c   1.000
_cell.angle_alpha   90.00
_cell.angle_beta   90.00
_cell.angle_gamma   90.00
#
_symmetry.space_group_name_H-M   'P 1'
#
loop_
_entity.id
_entity.type
_entity.pdbx_description
1 polymer ?
#
loop_
_entity_poly.entity_id
_entity_poly.type
_entity_poly.pdbx_seq_one_letter_code
_entity_poly.pdbx_strand_id
1 'polypeptide(L)'
;MVQFEAGQFAKEAATPEGVALWTVLNKDDVIARMETASDLGRPALEPVQDILLEALGEVMMDDRYKQLAGRMVRQILESRGFEHETADVRLNSVPFYKASRYRRVDQAGVYLFKSSVNPREICLSAQRDAAQLPAPTAGRWMYVGFLTSRLKAQIGYQFDLKDMVKRVAKGPVRHTFARMMRPA
;
A
#
# COMPACT_ATOMS: atom_id res chain seq x y z
N MET A 1 10.17 17.44 13.50
CA MET A 1 9.31 17.62 12.31
C MET A 1 10.23 17.66 11.10
N VAL A 2 10.01 16.82 10.09
CA VAL A 2 10.79 16.87 8.83
C VAL A 2 10.28 18.08 8.02
N GLN A 3 11.15 18.76 7.29
CA GLN A 3 10.74 19.83 6.38
C GLN A 3 10.12 19.23 5.11
N PHE A 4 8.98 19.76 4.65
CA PHE A 4 8.34 19.26 3.43
C PHE A 4 9.18 19.57 2.18
N GLU A 5 9.40 18.55 1.34
CA GLU A 5 10.10 18.67 0.07
C GLU A 5 9.08 18.90 -1.06
N ALA A 6 8.76 20.16 -1.32
CA ALA A 6 7.60 20.52 -2.13
C ALA A 6 7.70 20.18 -3.62
N GLY A 7 8.90 20.20 -4.20
CA GLY A 7 9.12 19.92 -5.63
C GLY A 7 8.17 20.72 -6.53
N GLN A 8 7.39 20.03 -7.36
CA GLN A 8 6.42 20.65 -8.27
C GLN A 8 5.24 21.37 -7.58
N PHE A 9 5.06 21.18 -6.26
CA PHE A 9 3.99 21.79 -5.47
C PHE A 9 4.47 22.98 -4.62
N ALA A 10 5.64 23.55 -4.93
CA ALA A 10 6.21 24.65 -4.16
C ALA A 10 5.27 25.86 -4.05
N LYS A 11 4.47 26.14 -5.08
CA LYS A 11 3.50 27.24 -5.08
C LYS A 11 2.39 27.01 -4.06
N GLU A 12 1.78 25.84 -4.11
CA GLU A 12 0.67 25.46 -3.23
C GLU A 12 1.13 25.21 -1.80
N ALA A 13 2.32 24.64 -1.62
CA ALA A 13 2.89 24.42 -0.29
C ALA A 13 3.23 25.72 0.46
N ALA A 14 3.48 26.81 -0.27
CA ALA A 14 3.80 28.11 0.31
C ALA A 14 2.55 28.93 0.70
N THR A 15 1.35 28.51 0.30
CA THR A 15 0.11 29.20 0.69
C THR A 15 -0.23 28.92 2.16
N PRO A 16 -1.06 29.76 2.80
CA PRO A 16 -1.57 29.49 4.15
C PRO A 16 -2.25 28.12 4.26
N GLU A 17 -3.00 27.71 3.24
CA GLU A 17 -3.69 26.43 3.17
C GLU A 17 -2.70 25.27 3.05
N GLY A 18 -1.64 25.41 2.26
CA GLY A 18 -0.58 24.40 2.13
C GLY A 18 0.20 24.21 3.44
N VAL A 19 0.50 25.30 4.14
CA VAL A 19 1.14 25.26 5.46
C VAL A 19 0.21 24.64 6.50
N ALA A 20 -1.08 24.98 6.48
CA ALA A 20 -2.08 24.39 7.37
C ALA A 20 -2.22 22.87 7.10
N LEU A 21 -2.25 22.45 5.84
CA LEU A 21 -2.32 21.05 5.44
C LEU A 21 -1.13 20.26 5.99
N TRP A 22 0.10 20.77 5.80
CA TRP A 22 1.30 20.15 6.34
C TRP A 22 1.25 20.03 7.86
N THR A 23 0.79 21.09 8.53
CA THR A 23 0.67 21.16 9.99
C THR A 23 -0.32 20.11 10.51
N VAL A 24 -1.51 20.01 9.90
CA VAL A 24 -2.53 19.03 10.27
C VAL A 24 -2.04 17.60 10.07
N LEU A 25 -1.42 17.31 8.92
CA LEU A 25 -0.90 15.98 8.61
C LEU A 25 0.23 15.53 9.55
N ASN A 26 0.93 16.47 10.19
CA ASN A 26 1.99 16.19 11.15
C ASN A 26 1.53 16.12 12.61
N LYS A 27 0.22 16.25 12.90
CA LYS A 27 -0.29 16.01 14.26
C LYS A 27 -0.13 14.53 14.63
N ASP A 28 0.26 14.24 15.86
CA ASP A 28 0.57 12.87 16.31
C ASP A 28 -0.61 11.90 16.14
N ASP A 29 -1.83 12.36 16.42
CA ASP A 29 -3.05 11.57 16.27
C ASP A 29 -3.40 11.30 14.80
N VAL A 30 -3.17 12.27 13.92
CA VAL A 30 -3.35 12.14 12.46
C VAL A 30 -2.35 11.15 11.89
N ILE A 31 -1.08 11.25 12.29
CA ILE A 31 -0.04 10.30 11.91
C ILE A 31 -0.40 8.89 12.37
N ALA A 32 -0.80 8.72 13.63
CA ALA A 32 -1.17 7.41 14.17
C ALA A 32 -2.32 6.77 13.38
N ARG A 33 -3.31 7.56 12.92
CA ARG A 33 -4.40 7.09 12.04
C ARG A 33 -3.88 6.62 10.69
N MET A 34 -3.00 7.39 10.05
CA MET A 34 -2.40 7.04 8.75
C MET A 34 -1.53 5.77 8.83
N GLU A 35 -0.72 5.65 9.88
CA GLU A 35 0.08 4.45 10.16
C GLU A 35 -0.81 3.23 10.38
N THR A 36 -1.85 3.36 11.22
CA THR A 36 -2.80 2.28 11.51
C THR A 36 -3.54 1.82 10.25
N ALA A 37 -4.01 2.76 9.42
CA ALA A 37 -4.63 2.40 8.15
C ALA A 37 -3.67 1.65 7.23
N SER A 38 -2.41 2.10 7.16
CA SER A 38 -1.37 1.44 6.36
C SER A 38 -1.07 0.03 6.86
N ASP A 39 -0.94 -0.16 8.19
CA ASP A 39 -0.72 -1.46 8.83
C ASP A 39 -1.89 -2.43 8.55
N LEU A 40 -3.12 -1.91 8.44
CA LEU A 40 -4.33 -2.67 8.06
C LEU A 40 -4.48 -2.87 6.54
N GLY A 41 -3.52 -2.40 5.72
CA GLY A 41 -3.60 -2.46 4.26
C GLY A 41 -4.75 -1.63 3.70
N ARG A 42 -5.08 -0.51 4.34
CA ARG A 42 -6.03 0.50 3.84
C ARG A 42 -5.28 1.75 3.34
N PRO A 43 -5.89 2.57 2.48
CA PRO A 43 -5.26 3.81 2.03
C PRO A 43 -5.05 4.79 3.19
N ALA A 44 -3.86 5.41 3.26
CA ALA A 44 -3.45 6.21 4.41
C ALA A 44 -4.31 7.46 4.62
N LEU A 45 -4.86 8.03 3.55
CA LEU A 45 -5.73 9.20 3.63
C LEU A 45 -7.17 8.86 4.06
N GLU A 46 -7.59 7.59 4.02
CA GLU A 46 -8.97 7.17 4.33
C GLU A 46 -9.45 7.63 5.72
N PRO A 47 -8.71 7.44 6.83
CA PRO A 47 -9.16 7.79 8.18
C PRO A 47 -8.99 9.27 8.57
N VAL A 48 -8.41 10.10 7.69
CA VAL A 48 -8.08 11.51 7.99
C VAL A 48 -8.87 12.50 7.13
N GLN A 49 -9.76 12.02 6.26
CA GLN A 49 -10.52 12.86 5.33
C GLN A 49 -11.34 13.92 6.04
N ASP A 50 -12.08 13.51 7.08
CA ASP A 50 -12.94 14.41 7.86
C ASP A 50 -12.10 15.47 8.60
N ILE A 51 -10.93 15.08 9.12
CA ILE A 51 -10.00 15.99 9.80
C ILE A 51 -9.48 17.06 8.83
N LEU A 52 -9.17 16.65 7.60
CA LEU A 52 -8.70 17.56 6.55
C LEU A 52 -9.83 18.50 6.08
N LEU A 53 -11.04 17.98 5.91
CA LEU A 53 -12.21 18.80 5.56
C LEU A 53 -12.57 19.80 6.67
N GLU A 54 -12.51 19.39 7.93
CA GLU A 54 -12.79 20.27 9.07
C GLU A 54 -11.75 21.39 9.17
N ALA A 55 -10.47 21.07 8.97
CA ALA A 55 -9.39 22.05 9.15
C ALA A 55 -9.18 22.98 7.94
N LEU A 56 -9.49 22.52 6.72
CA LEU A 56 -9.18 23.26 5.49
C LEU A 56 -10.41 23.59 4.63
N GLY A 57 -11.57 22.98 4.90
CA GLY A 57 -12.81 23.25 4.19
C GLY A 57 -12.75 22.91 2.70
N GLU A 58 -13.33 23.79 1.88
CA GLU A 58 -13.53 23.58 0.45
C GLU A 58 -12.22 23.48 -0.35
N VAL A 59 -11.10 23.99 0.15
CA VAL A 59 -9.81 23.88 -0.56
C VAL A 59 -9.42 22.41 -0.78
N MET A 60 -9.87 21.51 0.10
CA MET A 60 -9.65 20.07 -0.07
C MET A 60 -10.44 19.47 -1.23
N MET A 61 -11.40 20.19 -1.81
CA MET A 61 -12.09 19.79 -3.04
C MET A 61 -11.26 20.08 -4.29
N ASP A 62 -10.22 20.92 -4.20
CA ASP A 62 -9.27 21.18 -5.28
C ASP A 62 -8.32 19.97 -5.46
N ASP A 63 -8.26 19.46 -6.69
CA ASP A 63 -7.43 18.30 -7.03
C ASP A 63 -5.94 18.55 -6.80
N ARG A 64 -5.47 19.79 -6.91
CA ARG A 64 -4.08 20.15 -6.65
C ARG A 64 -3.72 20.00 -5.19
N TYR A 65 -4.60 20.39 -4.27
CA TYR A 65 -4.42 20.21 -2.82
C TYR A 65 -4.57 18.75 -2.41
N LYS A 66 -5.43 17.97 -3.07
CA LYS A 66 -5.50 16.51 -2.86
C LYS A 66 -4.19 15.82 -3.27
N GLN A 67 -3.61 16.21 -4.41
CA GLN A 67 -2.31 15.70 -4.86
C GLN A 67 -1.18 16.10 -3.90
N LEU A 68 -1.21 17.35 -3.42
CA LEU A 68 -0.28 17.84 -2.41
C LEU A 68 -0.37 17.02 -1.12
N ALA A 69 -1.58 16.78 -0.61
CA ALA A 69 -1.81 15.94 0.56
C ALA A 69 -1.22 14.53 0.35
N GLY A 70 -1.47 13.91 -0.81
CA GLY A 70 -0.88 12.62 -1.15
C GLY A 70 0.64 12.61 -1.13
N ARG A 71 1.29 13.68 -1.63
CA ARG A 71 2.75 13.82 -1.61
C ARG A 71 3.29 14.04 -0.19
N MET A 72 2.60 14.85 0.60
CA MET A 72 2.94 15.10 2.01
C MET A 72 2.85 13.83 2.85
N VAL A 73 1.74 13.08 2.73
CA VAL A 73 1.53 11.79 3.40
C VAL A 73 2.62 10.80 3.04
N ARG A 74 3.00 10.73 1.75
CA ARG A 74 4.09 9.87 1.30
C ARG A 74 5.39 10.18 2.05
N GLN A 75 5.78 11.46 2.10
CA GLN A 75 7.01 11.86 2.77
C GLN A 75 6.97 11.57 4.28
N ILE A 76 5.84 11.84 4.93
CA ILE A 76 5.64 11.55 6.36
C ILE A 76 5.81 10.05 6.62
N LEU A 77 5.10 9.20 5.88
CA LEU A 77 5.14 7.75 6.09
C LEU A 77 6.49 7.13 5.71
N GLU A 78 7.12 7.58 4.63
CA GLU A 78 8.48 7.15 4.25
C GLU A 78 9.51 7.48 5.35
N SER A 79 9.40 8.66 5.98
CA SER A 79 10.25 9.03 7.12
C SER A 79 10.02 8.15 8.37
N ARG A 80 8.93 7.39 8.42
CA ARG A 80 8.52 6.52 9.54
C ARG A 80 8.66 5.03 9.22
N GLY A 81 9.42 4.69 8.17
CA GLY A 81 9.72 3.30 7.81
C GLY A 81 8.59 2.59 7.06
N PHE A 82 7.69 3.34 6.43
CA PHE A 82 6.75 2.80 5.46
C PHE A 82 7.27 3.00 4.03
N GLU A 83 6.76 2.19 3.12
CA GLU A 83 6.99 2.34 1.69
C GLU A 83 5.68 2.32 0.92
N HIS A 84 5.67 3.00 -0.22
CA HIS A 84 4.52 3.03 -1.11
C HIS A 84 4.25 1.64 -1.70
N GLU A 85 3.07 1.07 -1.40
CA GLU A 85 2.71 -0.25 -1.88
C GLU A 85 1.91 -0.17 -3.19
N THR A 86 0.84 0.64 -3.19
CA THR A 86 -0.11 0.72 -4.30
C THR A 86 -0.76 2.10 -4.33
N ALA A 87 -0.78 2.72 -5.52
CA ALA A 87 -1.51 3.96 -5.78
C ALA A 87 -2.94 3.65 -6.22
N ASP A 88 -3.76 4.71 -6.32
CA ASP A 88 -5.07 4.65 -6.96
C ASP A 88 -6.09 3.68 -6.35
N VAL A 89 -5.96 3.36 -5.06
CA VAL A 89 -6.95 2.55 -4.36
C VAL A 89 -8.22 3.35 -4.20
N ARG A 90 -9.32 2.85 -4.79
CA ARG A 90 -10.61 3.52 -4.78
C ARG A 90 -11.16 3.63 -3.37
N LEU A 91 -11.64 4.83 -3.04
CA LEU A 91 -12.36 5.16 -1.83
C LEU A 91 -13.82 5.48 -2.18
N ASN A 92 -14.71 5.21 -1.24
CA ASN A 92 -16.14 5.56 -1.37
C ASN A 92 -16.44 6.77 -0.47
N SER A 93 -15.67 7.84 -0.63
CA SER A 93 -15.72 9.01 0.24
C SER A 93 -15.31 10.28 -0.51
N VAL A 94 -15.57 11.42 0.13
CA VAL A 94 -15.09 12.75 -0.28
C VAL A 94 -14.17 13.26 0.83
N PRO A 95 -13.13 14.05 0.50
CA PRO A 95 -12.82 14.65 -0.80
C PRO A 95 -12.01 13.74 -1.74
N PHE A 96 -11.52 12.59 -1.25
CA PHE A 96 -10.65 11.71 -2.02
C PHE A 96 -11.40 10.54 -2.65
N TYR A 97 -11.39 10.47 -3.97
CA TYR A 97 -11.90 9.32 -4.70
C TYR A 97 -10.92 8.14 -4.74
N LYS A 98 -9.63 8.45 -4.63
CA LYS A 98 -8.53 7.47 -4.60
C LYS A 98 -7.44 7.93 -3.65
N ALA A 99 -6.76 6.98 -3.03
CA ALA A 99 -5.59 7.25 -2.21
C ALA A 99 -4.56 6.11 -2.31
N SER A 100 -3.37 6.36 -1.79
CA SER A 100 -2.29 5.38 -1.77
C SER A 100 -2.31 4.54 -0.49
N ARG A 101 -1.96 3.26 -0.65
CA ARG A 101 -1.68 2.32 0.43
C ARG A 101 -0.18 2.23 0.64
N TYR A 102 0.20 2.11 1.89
CA TYR A 102 1.58 1.93 2.33
C TYR A 102 1.68 0.68 3.17
N ARG A 103 2.90 0.16 3.30
CA ARG A 103 3.24 -0.95 4.18
C ARG A 103 4.53 -0.65 4.90
N ARG A 104 4.77 -1.27 6.06
CA ARG A 104 6.06 -1.13 6.71
C ARG A 104 7.14 -1.87 5.93
N VAL A 105 8.33 -1.28 5.88
CA VAL A 105 9.51 -1.86 5.23
C VAL A 105 9.97 -3.13 5.96
N ASP A 106 9.79 -3.18 7.29
CA ASP A 106 10.15 -4.31 8.15
C ASP A 106 9.07 -5.41 8.25
N GLN A 107 7.91 -5.23 7.59
CA GLN A 107 6.82 -6.18 7.66
C GLN A 107 7.18 -7.48 6.91
N ALA A 108 7.33 -8.57 7.65
CA ALA A 108 7.58 -9.88 7.06
C ALA A 108 6.42 -10.35 6.18
N GLY A 109 6.73 -10.74 4.94
CA GLY A 109 5.75 -11.20 3.97
C GLY A 109 6.44 -11.68 2.69
N VAL A 110 5.63 -12.01 1.69
CA VAL A 110 6.12 -12.48 0.38
C VAL A 110 5.37 -11.80 -0.74
N TYR A 111 6.08 -11.43 -1.80
CA TYR A 111 5.43 -10.97 -3.03
C TYR A 111 4.80 -12.15 -3.73
N LEU A 112 3.53 -12.00 -4.09
CA LEU A 112 2.72 -13.03 -4.71
C LEU A 112 2.49 -12.71 -6.18
N PHE A 113 2.78 -13.69 -7.02
CA PHE A 113 2.49 -13.68 -8.45
C PHE A 113 1.60 -14.87 -8.80
N LYS A 114 0.60 -14.64 -9.64
CA LYS A 114 -0.28 -15.70 -10.18
C LYS A 114 0.02 -15.90 -11.66
N SER A 115 -0.02 -17.15 -12.14
CA SER A 115 0.08 -17.34 -13.58
C SER A 115 -1.19 -16.84 -14.27
N SER A 116 -1.04 -16.28 -15.46
CA SER A 116 -2.15 -15.74 -16.27
C SER A 116 -3.06 -16.82 -16.86
N VAL A 117 -2.65 -18.08 -16.83
CA VAL A 117 -3.37 -19.21 -17.44
C VAL A 117 -3.95 -20.14 -16.37
N ASN A 118 -3.14 -20.53 -15.39
CA ASN A 118 -3.57 -21.34 -14.26
C ASN A 118 -3.45 -20.54 -12.97
N PRO A 119 -4.56 -20.00 -12.42
CA PRO A 119 -4.53 -19.16 -11.22
C PRO A 119 -4.18 -19.93 -9.93
N ARG A 120 -4.10 -21.27 -9.99
CA ARG A 120 -3.61 -22.13 -8.90
C ARG A 120 -2.09 -22.23 -8.87
N GLU A 121 -1.45 -21.90 -9.97
CA GLU A 121 0.01 -21.82 -10.04
C GLU A 121 0.42 -20.41 -9.64
N ILE A 122 1.20 -20.34 -8.58
CA ILE A 122 1.75 -19.09 -8.05
C ILE A 122 3.27 -19.14 -7.93
N CYS A 123 3.87 -17.96 -7.95
CA CYS A 123 5.26 -17.77 -7.58
C CYS A 123 5.33 -16.78 -6.43
N LEU A 124 6.20 -17.07 -5.47
CA LEU A 124 6.40 -16.32 -4.25
C LEU A 124 7.86 -15.83 -4.24
N SER A 125 8.08 -14.56 -3.94
CA SER A 125 9.40 -13.94 -4.01
C SER A 125 9.65 -12.93 -2.89
N ALA A 126 10.93 -12.71 -2.58
CA ALA A 126 11.40 -11.75 -1.59
C ALA A 126 11.42 -10.34 -2.19
N GLN A 127 11.42 -10.25 -3.52
CA GLN A 127 11.44 -9.00 -4.27
C GLN A 127 10.23 -8.93 -5.20
N ARG A 128 9.79 -7.70 -5.50
CA ARG A 128 8.70 -7.44 -6.45
C ARG A 128 9.12 -7.68 -7.90
N ASP A 129 10.42 -7.70 -8.19
CA ASP A 129 10.90 -7.87 -9.56
C ASP A 129 10.56 -9.25 -10.12
N ALA A 130 9.86 -9.26 -11.26
CA ALA A 130 9.46 -10.47 -11.95
C ALA A 130 10.59 -11.07 -12.81
N ALA A 131 11.65 -10.31 -13.11
CA ALA A 131 12.71 -10.72 -14.03
C ALA A 131 13.51 -11.93 -13.52
N GLN A 132 13.62 -12.09 -12.20
CA GLN A 132 14.34 -13.21 -11.57
C GLN A 132 13.44 -14.40 -11.24
N LEU A 133 12.16 -14.36 -11.61
CA LEU A 133 11.23 -15.45 -11.32
C LEU A 133 11.41 -16.60 -12.33
N PRO A 134 11.31 -17.87 -11.87
CA PRO A 134 11.28 -19.01 -12.78
C PRO A 134 10.06 -18.92 -13.70
N ALA A 135 10.18 -19.35 -14.95
CA ALA A 135 9.05 -19.31 -15.90
C ALA A 135 7.83 -20.10 -15.37
N PRO A 136 6.60 -19.59 -15.57
CA PRO A 136 5.39 -20.36 -15.27
C PRO A 136 5.27 -21.54 -16.25
N THR A 137 4.43 -22.51 -15.91
CA THR A 137 4.15 -23.65 -16.80
C THR A 137 3.56 -23.18 -18.15
N ALA A 138 2.70 -22.16 -18.12
CA ALA A 138 2.17 -21.51 -19.30
C ALA A 138 1.82 -20.03 -19.02
N GLY A 139 1.96 -19.19 -20.05
CA GLY A 139 1.65 -17.77 -19.98
C GLY A 139 2.70 -16.95 -19.24
N ARG A 140 2.27 -16.00 -18.41
CA ARG A 140 3.15 -15.08 -17.67
C ARG A 140 2.73 -14.92 -16.21
N TRP A 141 3.66 -14.48 -15.38
CA TRP A 141 3.35 -14.04 -14.03
C TRP A 141 2.61 -12.71 -14.02
N MET A 142 1.57 -12.63 -13.20
CA MET A 142 0.85 -11.40 -12.89
C MET A 142 1.06 -11.10 -11.41
N TYR A 143 1.58 -9.91 -11.12
CA TYR A 143 1.72 -9.43 -9.74
C TYR A 143 0.33 -9.28 -9.10
N VAL A 144 0.15 -9.86 -7.92
CA VAL A 144 -1.12 -9.83 -7.19
C VAL A 144 -1.04 -8.90 -5.99
N GLY A 145 0.09 -8.86 -5.29
CA GLY A 145 0.24 -8.09 -4.07
C GLY A 145 1.33 -8.65 -3.15
N PHE A 146 1.55 -7.98 -2.02
CA PHE A 146 2.39 -8.46 -0.95
C PHE A 146 1.53 -9.18 0.10
N LEU A 147 1.89 -10.42 0.45
CA LEU A 147 1.11 -11.24 1.37
C LEU A 147 1.75 -11.27 2.76
N THR A 148 1.04 -10.66 3.72
CA THR A 148 1.46 -10.56 5.13
C THR A 148 0.48 -11.29 6.07
N SER A 149 -0.75 -11.55 5.62
CA SER A 149 -1.77 -12.25 6.41
C SER A 149 -1.53 -13.76 6.41
N ARG A 150 -1.28 -14.32 7.61
CA ARG A 150 -1.16 -15.79 7.80
C ARG A 150 -2.43 -16.52 7.44
N LEU A 151 -3.59 -15.98 7.84
CA LEU A 151 -4.89 -16.59 7.53
C LEU A 151 -5.12 -16.67 6.01
N LYS A 152 -4.82 -15.59 5.28
CA LYS A 152 -4.95 -15.56 3.82
C LYS A 152 -3.96 -16.52 3.14
N ALA A 153 -2.74 -16.65 3.67
CA ALA A 153 -1.76 -17.63 3.20
C ALA A 153 -2.26 -19.07 3.39
N GLN A 154 -2.72 -19.40 4.59
CA GLN A 154 -3.14 -20.75 4.95
C GLN A 154 -4.43 -21.16 4.24
N ILE A 155 -5.45 -20.32 4.26
CA ILE A 155 -6.76 -20.63 3.65
C ILE A 155 -6.71 -20.42 2.13
N GLY A 156 -6.26 -19.24 1.70
CA GLY A 156 -6.30 -18.84 0.28
C GLY A 156 -5.28 -19.56 -0.60
N TYR A 157 -4.11 -19.89 -0.06
CA TYR A 157 -2.98 -20.42 -0.82
C TYR A 157 -2.39 -21.71 -0.26
N GLN A 158 -2.91 -22.23 0.86
CA GLN A 158 -2.53 -23.53 1.44
C GLN A 158 -1.03 -23.63 1.78
N PHE A 159 -0.46 -22.59 2.41
CA PHE A 159 0.91 -22.64 2.96
C PHE A 159 1.03 -21.87 4.27
N ASP A 160 2.02 -22.23 5.10
CA ASP A 160 2.43 -21.43 6.27
C ASP A 160 3.30 -20.24 5.82
N LEU A 161 2.90 -19.03 6.23
CA LEU A 161 3.58 -17.82 5.80
C LEU A 161 4.99 -17.69 6.39
N LYS A 162 5.23 -18.08 7.65
CA LYS A 162 6.55 -17.93 8.28
C LYS A 162 7.58 -18.81 7.58
N ASP A 163 7.21 -20.05 7.30
CA ASP A 163 8.09 -20.98 6.61
C ASP A 163 8.31 -20.55 5.16
N MET A 164 7.27 -20.01 4.51
CA MET A 164 7.40 -19.48 3.16
C MET A 164 8.37 -18.29 3.09
N VAL A 165 8.29 -17.35 4.03
CA VAL A 165 9.24 -16.22 4.11
C VAL A 165 10.69 -16.72 4.18
N LYS A 166 10.97 -17.73 5.03
CA LYS A 166 12.32 -18.32 5.14
C LYS A 166 12.78 -18.99 3.85
N ARG A 167 11.87 -19.67 3.13
CA ARG A 167 12.20 -20.34 1.86
C ARG A 167 12.48 -19.33 0.76
N VAL A 168 11.63 -18.32 0.65
CA VAL A 168 11.72 -17.25 -0.33
C VAL A 168 12.98 -16.40 -0.16
N ALA A 169 13.49 -16.26 1.06
CA ALA A 169 14.78 -15.62 1.32
C ALA A 169 15.98 -16.33 0.64
N LYS A 170 15.84 -17.60 0.27
CA LYS A 170 16.86 -18.37 -0.48
C LYS A 170 16.67 -18.32 -1.99
N GLY A 171 15.55 -17.76 -2.47
CA GLY A 171 15.19 -17.68 -3.88
C GLY A 171 13.69 -17.86 -4.10
N PRO A 172 13.17 -17.50 -5.28
CA PRO A 172 11.75 -17.59 -5.58
C PRO A 172 11.22 -19.02 -5.47
N VAL A 173 9.99 -19.16 -4.98
CA VAL A 173 9.34 -20.46 -4.76
C VAL A 173 8.10 -20.56 -5.65
N ARG A 174 8.05 -21.57 -6.52
CA ARG A 174 6.81 -21.97 -7.19
C ARG A 174 5.96 -22.79 -6.23
N HIS A 175 4.67 -22.50 -6.19
CA HIS A 175 3.70 -23.21 -5.36
C HIS A 175 2.41 -23.42 -6.14
N THR A 176 1.82 -24.59 -5.97
CA THR A 176 0.53 -24.94 -6.56
C THR A 176 -0.36 -25.45 -5.45
N PHE A 177 -1.63 -25.05 -5.46
CA PHE A 177 -2.60 -25.42 -4.43
C PHE A 177 -3.91 -25.94 -5.04
N ALA A 178 -4.66 -26.70 -4.26
CA ALA A 178 -5.94 -27.26 -4.67
C ALA A 178 -7.05 -26.20 -4.62
N ARG A 179 -8.12 -26.36 -5.41
CA ARG A 179 -9.32 -25.52 -5.27
C ARG A 179 -9.92 -25.75 -3.88
N MET A 180 -10.19 -24.67 -3.15
CA MET A 180 -11.18 -24.73 -2.08
C MET A 180 -12.54 -25.02 -2.72
N MET A 181 -13.27 -26.01 -2.18
CA MET A 181 -14.59 -26.37 -2.69
C MET A 181 -15.51 -25.13 -2.69
N ARG A 182 -16.26 -24.92 -3.77
CA ARG A 182 -17.46 -24.09 -3.68
C ARG A 182 -18.47 -24.87 -2.84
N PRO A 183 -19.13 -24.28 -1.84
CA PRO A 183 -20.36 -24.88 -1.31
C PRO A 183 -21.29 -25.13 -2.50
N ALA A 184 -21.85 -26.34 -2.57
CA ALA A 184 -22.88 -26.69 -3.54
C ALA A 184 -24.15 -25.86 -3.29
#